data_AF-A0A5N4CGR0-F1
#
_entry.id   AF-A0A5N4CGR0-F1
#
_cell.length_a   1.000
_cell.length_b   1.000
_cell.length_c   1.000
_cell.angle_alpha   90.00
_cell.angle_beta   90.00
_cell.angle_gamma   90.00
#
_symmetry.space_group_name_H-M   'P 1'
#
loop_
_entity.id
_entity.type
_entity.pdbx_description
1 polymer ?
#
loop_
_entity_poly.entity_id
_entity_poly.type
_entity_poly.pdbx_seq_one_letter_code
_entity_poly.pdbx_strand_id
1 'polypeptide(L)'
;MRVRLSAWKPYVRTLLIELLPWALLINQSTWDLWLFEGEKIVLQVPAGKIIIPPNFQEAFQIGIYWANTNTVHKSVAIKLVHNLTSPKWKDGGNGEVVSLDEEGFVDAEIRLGAFPGHQKLCQFCVSSMVQQGIQIIQIEDKTTIINTTPYQMFYKPQLSVSRPHSGKENK
;
A
#
# COMPACT_ATOMS: atom_id res chain seq x y z
N MET A 1 14.31 -11.50 2.04
CA MET A 1 14.98 -11.87 0.77
C MET A 1 15.11 -13.38 0.73
N ARG A 2 14.71 -14.04 -0.36
CA ARG A 2 14.83 -15.51 -0.50
C ARG A 2 15.90 -15.84 -1.53
N VAL A 3 16.79 -16.76 -1.17
CA VAL A 3 17.89 -17.26 -2.00
C VAL A 3 17.53 -18.67 -2.43
N ARG A 4 17.51 -18.94 -3.73
CA ARG A 4 17.33 -20.30 -4.27
C ARG A 4 18.45 -20.63 -5.25
N LEU A 5 18.85 -21.90 -5.26
CA LEU A 5 19.69 -22.42 -6.35
C LEU A 5 18.82 -22.49 -7.60
N SER A 6 19.27 -21.88 -8.69
CA SER A 6 18.52 -21.93 -9.94
C SER A 6 18.46 -23.37 -10.45
N ALA A 7 17.28 -23.84 -10.84
CA ALA A 7 17.11 -25.17 -11.43
C ALA A 7 17.59 -25.26 -12.89
N TRP A 8 18.08 -24.15 -13.45
CA TRP A 8 18.32 -24.00 -14.88
C TRP A 8 19.80 -24.22 -15.24
N LYS A 9 20.00 -25.21 -16.12
CA LYS A 9 21.24 -25.60 -16.84
C LYS A 9 22.17 -26.55 -16.05
N PRO A 10 22.05 -27.88 -16.23
CA PRO A 10 23.21 -28.75 -15.99
C PRO A 10 24.38 -28.26 -16.87
N TYR A 11 25.62 -28.47 -16.43
CA TYR A 11 26.88 -28.16 -17.15
C TYR A 11 27.43 -26.72 -17.08
N VAL A 12 26.88 -25.83 -16.25
CA VAL A 12 27.52 -24.52 -15.98
C VAL A 12 28.49 -24.67 -14.80
N ARG A 13 29.74 -24.20 -14.94
CA ARG A 13 30.73 -24.14 -13.83
C ARG A 13 30.48 -22.99 -12.84
N THR A 14 29.29 -22.39 -12.88
CA THR A 14 28.92 -21.18 -12.15
C THR A 14 27.71 -21.48 -11.28
N LEU A 15 27.77 -21.07 -10.00
CA LEU A 15 26.63 -21.11 -9.10
C LEU A 15 25.65 -20.00 -9.50
N LEU A 16 24.48 -20.39 -10.00
CA LEU A 16 23.42 -19.45 -10.34
C LEU A 16 22.41 -19.39 -9.17
N ILE A 17 22.22 -18.18 -8.66
CA ILE A 17 21.40 -17.88 -7.48
C ILE A 17 20.21 -17.02 -7.93
N GLU A 18 19.00 -17.48 -7.65
CA GLU A 18 17.78 -16.70 -7.82
C GLU A 18 17.51 -15.92 -6.53
N LEU A 19 17.41 -14.59 -6.67
CA LEU A 19 17.07 -13.67 -5.59
C LEU A 19 15.66 -13.15 -5.82
N LEU A 20 14.73 -13.63 -5.00
CA LEU A 20 13.35 -13.12 -5.00
C LEU A 20 13.20 -12.06 -3.90
N PRO A 21 12.58 -10.90 -4.21
CA PRO A 21 12.25 -9.92 -3.19
C PRO A 21 11.27 -10.55 -2.19
N TRP A 22 11.31 -10.07 -0.96
CA TRP A 22 10.34 -10.52 0.04
C TRP A 22 8.95 -9.94 -0.24
N ALA A 23 8.92 -8.70 -0.74
CA ALA A 23 7.71 -8.00 -1.12
C ALA A 23 7.89 -7.08 -2.34
N LEU A 24 6.76 -6.73 -2.94
CA LEU A 24 6.60 -5.62 -3.88
C LEU A 24 5.59 -4.65 -3.28
N LEU A 25 5.93 -3.36 -3.29
CA LEU A 25 5.04 -2.30 -2.84
C LEU A 25 4.62 -1.47 -4.06
N ILE A 26 3.31 -1.45 -4.32
CA ILE A 26 2.68 -0.82 -5.47
C ILE A 26 1.94 0.42 -4.99
N ASN A 27 2.37 1.60 -5.42
CA ASN A 27 1.62 2.82 -5.24
C ASN A 27 0.74 3.06 -6.47
N GLN A 28 -0.54 2.71 -6.38
CA GLN A 28 -1.55 3.01 -7.39
C GLN A 28 -2.32 4.30 -7.09
N SER A 29 -1.97 5.00 -6.01
CA SER A 29 -2.55 6.32 -5.72
C SER A 29 -2.00 7.39 -6.66
N THR A 30 -2.69 8.53 -6.66
CA THR A 30 -2.26 9.77 -7.33
C THR A 30 -1.19 10.55 -6.55
N TRP A 31 -0.80 10.09 -5.36
CA TRP A 31 0.10 10.79 -4.45
C TRP A 31 1.50 10.17 -4.43
N ASP A 32 2.52 11.02 -4.32
CA ASP A 32 3.83 10.55 -3.87
C ASP A 32 3.76 10.25 -2.38
N LEU A 33 4.17 9.04 -2.00
CA LEU A 33 4.05 8.54 -0.64
C LEU A 33 5.42 8.44 0.02
N TRP A 34 5.47 8.68 1.33
CA TRP A 34 6.62 8.39 2.18
C TRP A 34 6.26 7.28 3.15
N LEU A 35 7.15 6.31 3.31
CA LEU A 35 7.01 5.28 4.32
C LEU A 35 7.87 5.63 5.53
N PHE A 36 7.29 5.46 6.71
CA PHE A 36 7.95 5.71 7.99
C PHE A 36 7.98 4.43 8.82
N GLU A 37 9.10 4.16 9.48
CA GLU A 37 9.14 3.28 10.65
C GLU A 37 9.40 4.17 11.87
N GLY A 38 8.37 4.34 12.70
CA GLY A 38 8.33 5.36 13.75
C GLY A 38 8.51 6.78 13.19
N GLU A 39 9.59 7.45 13.58
CA GLU A 39 9.92 8.81 13.12
C GLU A 39 10.87 8.86 11.91
N LYS A 40 11.38 7.70 11.46
CA LYS A 40 12.36 7.64 10.38
C LYS A 40 11.68 7.41 9.04
N ILE A 41 11.97 8.26 8.05
CA ILE A 41 11.63 8.01 6.64
C ILE A 41 12.50 6.86 6.15
N VAL A 42 11.88 5.77 5.69
CA VAL A 42 12.58 4.59 5.17
C VAL A 42 12.54 4.50 3.65
N LEU A 43 11.49 5.01 3.00
CA LEU A 43 11.33 4.94 1.56
C LEU A 43 10.41 6.04 1.04
N GLN A 44 10.71 6.59 -0.14
CA GLN A 44 9.77 7.36 -0.93
C GLN A 44 9.26 6.50 -2.09
N VAL A 45 7.95 6.54 -2.33
CA VAL A 45 7.27 5.73 -3.34
C VAL A 45 6.47 6.67 -4.24
N PRO A 46 7.01 7.03 -5.42
CA PRO A 46 6.29 7.93 -6.32
C PRO A 46 4.98 7.33 -6.82
N ALA A 47 4.04 8.19 -7.19
CA ALA A 47 2.74 7.80 -7.75
C ALA A 47 2.90 6.85 -8.96
N GLY A 48 2.10 5.80 -9.02
CA GLY A 48 2.10 4.82 -10.11
C GLY A 48 3.34 3.92 -10.17
N LYS A 49 4.20 3.89 -9.15
CA LYS A 49 5.43 3.09 -9.14
C LYS A 49 5.30 1.81 -8.32
N ILE A 50 6.09 0.82 -8.74
CA ILE A 50 6.31 -0.44 -8.03
C ILE A 50 7.75 -0.44 -7.54
N ILE A 51 7.96 -0.66 -6.25
CA ILE A 51 9.28 -0.67 -5.61
C ILE A 51 9.42 -1.88 -4.70
N ILE A 52 10.63 -2.37 -4.50
CA ILE A 52 10.94 -3.37 -3.47
C ILE A 52 11.15 -2.62 -2.14
N PRO A 53 10.25 -2.75 -1.15
CA PRO A 53 10.42 -2.07 0.13
C PRO A 53 11.55 -2.69 0.98
N PRO A 54 12.14 -1.92 1.91
CA PRO A 54 13.01 -2.49 2.94
C PRO A 54 12.23 -3.52 3.79
N ASN A 55 12.93 -4.45 4.44
CA ASN A 55 12.27 -5.36 5.39
C ASN A 55 11.84 -4.54 6.62
N PHE A 56 10.54 -4.26 6.76
CA PHE A 56 10.02 -3.56 7.94
C PHE A 56 10.30 -4.38 9.20
N GLN A 57 10.94 -3.76 10.20
CA GLN A 57 11.14 -4.39 11.50
C GLN A 57 9.97 -4.11 12.44
N GLU A 58 9.35 -2.94 12.27
CA GLU A 58 8.22 -2.46 13.05
C GLU A 58 7.00 -2.17 12.17
N ALA A 59 5.94 -1.64 12.78
CA ALA A 59 4.80 -1.13 12.02
C ALA A 59 5.23 0.10 11.20
N PHE A 60 4.75 0.20 9.96
CA PHE A 60 5.07 1.32 9.08
C PHE A 60 3.89 2.28 8.95
N GLN A 61 4.15 3.56 8.74
CA GLN A 61 3.12 4.55 8.43
C GLN A 61 3.28 5.04 7.00
N ILE A 62 2.17 5.41 6.37
CA ILE A 62 2.15 6.11 5.09
C ILE A 62 2.05 7.59 5.39
N GLY A 63 2.89 8.40 4.78
CA GLY A 63 2.85 9.84 4.88
C GLY A 63 2.76 10.53 3.53
N ILE A 64 2.20 11.73 3.55
CA ILE A 64 2.15 12.64 2.40
C ILE A 64 2.69 14.01 2.80
N TYR A 65 3.46 14.60 1.91
CA TYR A 65 3.87 15.99 2.03
C TYR A 65 2.72 16.90 1.63
N TRP A 66 2.36 17.82 2.54
CA TRP A 66 1.29 18.79 2.32
C TRP A 66 1.87 20.19 2.17
N ALA A 67 1.86 20.71 0.94
CA ALA A 67 2.47 21.99 0.60
C ALA A 67 1.89 23.17 1.41
N ASN A 68 0.58 23.16 1.71
CA ASN A 68 -0.06 24.28 2.39
C ASN A 68 0.45 24.50 3.81
N THR A 69 0.84 23.42 4.52
CA THR A 69 1.42 23.52 5.87
C THR A 69 2.93 23.28 5.87
N ASN A 70 3.52 22.97 4.71
CA ASN A 70 4.91 22.57 4.55
C ASN A 70 5.33 21.46 5.54
N THR A 71 4.43 20.50 5.80
CA THR A 71 4.65 19.40 6.75
C THR A 71 4.23 18.07 6.14
N VAL A 72 4.81 17.00 6.67
CA VAL A 72 4.39 15.63 6.36
C VAL A 72 3.35 15.20 7.37
N HIS A 73 2.22 14.70 6.88
CA HIS A 73 1.17 14.11 7.69
C HIS A 73 1.20 12.59 7.51
N LYS A 74 0.96 11.84 8.58
CA LYS A 74 1.10 10.37 8.60
C LYS A 74 -0.23 9.68 8.89
N SER A 75 -0.36 8.44 8.42
CA SER A 75 -1.46 7.55 8.76
C SER A 75 -1.29 6.92 10.14
N VAL A 76 -2.30 6.15 10.56
CA VAL A 76 -2.12 5.10 11.58
C VAL A 76 -1.00 4.14 11.16
N ALA A 77 -0.27 3.58 12.12
CA ALA A 77 0.76 2.61 11.80
C ALA A 77 0.15 1.26 11.39
N ILE A 78 0.74 0.62 10.41
CA ILE A 78 0.29 -0.63 9.80
C ILE A 78 1.34 -1.70 10.08
N LYS A 79 0.95 -2.77 10.75
CA LYS A 79 1.82 -3.90 11.05
C LYS A 79 1.47 -5.07 10.12
N LEU A 80 2.44 -5.52 9.33
CA LEU A 80 2.29 -6.72 8.51
C LEU A 80 2.32 -7.97 9.39
N VAL A 81 1.31 -8.83 9.25
CA VAL A 81 1.17 -10.06 10.02
C VAL A 81 1.17 -11.25 9.06
N HIS A 82 2.04 -12.22 9.33
CA HIS A 82 2.38 -13.32 8.41
C HIS A 82 1.75 -14.68 8.82
N ASN A 83 0.61 -14.69 9.52
CA ASN A 83 0.09 -15.91 10.14
C ASN A 83 -1.37 -16.23 9.75
N LEU A 84 -1.57 -17.40 9.12
CA LEU A 84 -2.84 -18.12 8.90
C LEU A 84 -3.65 -18.43 10.18
N THR A 85 -3.07 -18.22 11.36
CA THR A 85 -3.71 -18.53 12.65
C THR A 85 -4.22 -17.27 13.34
N SER A 86 -5.48 -16.93 13.03
CA SER A 86 -6.55 -16.60 13.99
C SER A 86 -7.40 -15.44 13.44
N PRO A 87 -8.74 -15.56 13.39
CA PRO A 87 -9.61 -14.40 13.25
C PRO A 87 -9.50 -13.61 14.55
N LYS A 88 -8.51 -12.73 14.65
CA LYS A 88 -8.43 -11.75 15.72
C LYS A 88 -8.97 -10.44 15.16
N TRP A 89 -10.30 -10.36 15.06
CA TRP A 89 -10.91 -9.08 15.39
C TRP A 89 -10.52 -8.79 16.82
N LYS A 90 -9.44 -8.03 17.00
CA LYS A 90 -9.18 -7.37 18.27
C LYS A 90 -10.05 -6.13 18.29
N ASP A 91 -11.22 -6.27 18.90
CA ASP A 91 -11.84 -5.17 19.60
C ASP A 91 -10.80 -4.52 20.52
N GLY A 92 -10.64 -3.20 20.39
CA GLY A 92 -10.05 -2.35 21.43
C GLY A 92 -8.58 -2.56 21.75
N GLY A 93 -7.70 -1.94 20.97
CA GLY A 93 -6.38 -1.49 21.43
C GLY A 93 -6.20 -0.06 20.96
N ASN A 94 -5.64 0.82 21.81
CA ASN A 94 -5.39 2.24 21.53
C ASN A 94 -5.06 2.44 20.03
N GLY A 95 -5.87 3.20 19.28
CA GLY A 95 -6.00 3.19 17.82
C GLY A 95 -4.79 3.67 17.01
N GLU A 96 -3.59 3.34 17.47
CA GLU A 96 -2.28 3.80 17.02
C GLU A 96 -1.64 2.81 16.03
N VAL A 97 -2.01 1.52 16.08
CA VAL A 97 -1.51 0.49 15.15
C VAL A 97 -2.62 -0.45 14.68
N VAL A 98 -2.77 -0.61 13.37
CA VAL A 98 -3.65 -1.60 12.71
C VAL A 98 -2.83 -2.76 12.17
N SER A 99 -3.43 -3.95 12.12
CA SER A 99 -2.78 -5.16 11.58
C SER A 99 -3.25 -5.43 10.15
N LEU A 100 -2.33 -5.76 9.25
CA LEU A 100 -2.60 -6.15 7.88
C LEU A 100 -2.08 -7.58 7.66
N ASP A 101 -3.01 -8.52 7.50
CA ASP A 101 -2.71 -9.93 7.24
C ASP A 101 -2.20 -10.14 5.80
N GLU A 102 -1.65 -11.33 5.52
CA GLU A 102 -1.09 -11.69 4.20
C GLU A 102 -2.09 -11.58 3.05
N GLU A 103 -3.38 -11.80 3.33
CA GLU A 103 -4.50 -11.66 2.39
C GLU A 103 -5.58 -10.80 3.04
N GLY A 104 -5.42 -9.48 2.96
CA GLY A 104 -6.30 -8.55 3.65
C GLY A 104 -6.19 -7.14 3.14
N PHE A 105 -6.96 -6.24 3.74
CA PHE A 105 -6.87 -4.82 3.49
C PHE A 105 -7.19 -4.01 4.75
N VAL A 106 -6.61 -2.82 4.85
CA VAL A 106 -6.87 -1.85 5.90
C VAL A 106 -7.02 -0.46 5.30
N ASP A 107 -7.83 0.38 5.95
CA ASP A 107 -7.92 1.79 5.62
C ASP A 107 -6.78 2.56 6.29
N ALA A 108 -6.15 3.47 5.53
CA ALA A 108 -5.16 4.40 6.03
C ALA A 108 -5.65 5.84 5.81
N GLU A 109 -6.10 6.49 6.88
CA GLU A 109 -6.50 7.90 6.87
C GLU A 109 -5.33 8.80 7.26
N ILE A 110 -5.08 9.85 6.49
CA ILE A 110 -4.12 10.91 6.81
C ILE A 110 -4.87 12.22 6.96
N ARG A 111 -4.86 12.78 8.16
CA ARG A 111 -5.48 14.08 8.45
C ARG A 111 -4.51 15.19 8.13
N LEU A 112 -4.91 16.12 7.27
CA LEU A 112 -4.07 17.23 6.78
C LEU A 112 -4.16 18.50 7.65
N GLY A 113 -4.66 18.36 8.89
CA GLY A 113 -4.94 19.44 9.82
C GLY A 113 -6.42 19.83 9.92
N ALA A 114 -6.74 20.60 10.96
CA ALA A 114 -8.06 21.16 11.19
C ALA A 114 -8.13 22.58 10.60
N PHE A 115 -9.07 22.81 9.70
CA PHE A 115 -9.39 24.15 9.19
C PHE A 115 -10.66 24.65 9.88
N PRO A 116 -10.86 25.98 10.02
CA PRO A 116 -12.11 26.50 10.59
C PRO A 116 -13.32 25.96 9.82
N GLY A 117 -14.17 25.18 10.47
CA GLY A 117 -15.41 24.63 9.91
C GLY A 117 -15.27 23.36 9.06
N HIS A 118 -14.05 22.94 8.67
CA HIS A 118 -13.86 21.75 7.82
C HIS A 118 -12.55 21.00 8.14
N GLN A 119 -12.57 19.68 7.97
CA GLN A 119 -11.38 18.82 8.08
C GLN A 119 -11.00 18.30 6.70
N LYS A 120 -9.72 18.41 6.34
CA LYS A 120 -9.18 17.76 5.12
C LYS A 120 -8.48 16.48 5.51
N LEU A 121 -8.79 15.42 4.79
CA LEU A 121 -8.17 14.12 4.98
C LEU A 121 -7.95 13.44 3.63
N CYS A 122 -6.91 12.64 3.53
CA CYS A 122 -6.68 11.70 2.45
C CYS A 122 -6.96 10.29 2.98
N GLN A 123 -7.64 9.47 2.19
CA GLN A 123 -7.92 8.08 2.55
C GLN A 123 -7.31 7.16 1.51
N PHE A 124 -6.59 6.17 1.99
CA PHE A 124 -6.01 5.12 1.18
C PHE A 124 -6.54 3.76 1.62
N CYS A 125 -6.64 2.84 0.67
CA CYS A 125 -6.78 1.42 0.93
C CYS A 125 -5.41 0.77 0.80
N VAL A 126 -4.95 0.08 1.83
CA VAL A 126 -3.71 -0.70 1.82
C VAL A 126 -4.08 -2.16 1.82
N SER A 127 -3.87 -2.85 0.71
CA SER A 127 -4.14 -4.27 0.57
C SER A 127 -2.85 -5.08 0.56
N SER A 128 -2.95 -6.33 0.99
CA SER A 128 -1.88 -7.32 0.89
C SER A 128 -2.40 -8.62 0.30
N MET A 129 -1.56 -9.24 -0.53
CA MET A 129 -1.75 -10.58 -1.06
C MET A 129 -0.39 -11.26 -1.25
N VAL A 130 -0.32 -12.59 -1.19
CA VAL A 130 0.93 -13.32 -1.46
C VAL A 130 0.84 -14.03 -2.80
N GLN A 131 1.76 -13.74 -3.72
CA GLN A 131 1.88 -14.44 -5.00
C GLN A 131 3.27 -15.03 -5.16
N GLN A 132 3.36 -16.32 -5.46
CA GLN A 132 4.64 -17.02 -5.67
C GLN A 132 5.65 -16.85 -4.52
N GLY A 133 5.16 -16.61 -3.30
CA GLY A 133 5.99 -16.38 -2.12
C GLY A 133 6.58 -14.97 -2.02
N ILE A 134 6.08 -14.01 -2.80
CA ILE A 134 6.34 -12.57 -2.71
C ILE A 134 5.07 -11.91 -2.16
N GLN A 135 5.20 -11.10 -1.11
CA GLN A 135 4.09 -10.31 -0.61
C GLN A 135 3.88 -9.07 -1.48
N ILE A 136 2.70 -8.91 -2.05
CA ILE A 136 2.32 -7.72 -2.80
C ILE A 136 1.54 -6.83 -1.84
N ILE A 137 2.04 -5.61 -1.62
CA ILE A 137 1.38 -4.58 -0.83
C ILE A 137 0.95 -3.49 -1.81
N GLN A 138 -0.33 -3.21 -1.89
CA GLN A 138 -0.86 -2.23 -2.83
C GLN A 138 -1.57 -1.10 -2.08
N ILE A 139 -1.23 0.13 -2.42
CA ILE A 139 -1.79 1.35 -1.85
C ILE A 139 -2.58 2.07 -2.94
N GLU A 140 -3.86 2.29 -2.70
CA GLU A 140 -4.81 2.91 -3.63
C GLU A 140 -5.57 4.06 -2.96
N ASP A 141 -6.02 5.04 -3.75
CA ASP A 141 -6.95 6.07 -3.27
C ASP A 141 -8.30 5.42 -2.91
N LYS A 142 -8.84 5.74 -1.72
CA LYS A 142 -10.14 5.24 -1.29
C LYS A 142 -11.27 6.13 -1.81
N THR A 143 -12.25 5.52 -2.47
CA THR A 143 -13.49 6.19 -2.87
C THR A 143 -14.64 5.77 -1.95
N THR A 144 -15.30 6.74 -1.32
CA THR A 144 -16.47 6.49 -0.45
C THR A 144 -17.72 7.07 -1.08
N ILE A 145 -18.74 6.24 -1.28
CA ILE A 145 -20.07 6.67 -1.75
C ILE A 145 -20.99 6.77 -0.54
N ILE A 146 -21.53 7.97 -0.28
CA ILE A 146 -22.45 8.22 0.83
C ILE A 146 -23.82 8.56 0.24
N ASN A 147 -24.83 7.77 0.61
CA ASN A 147 -26.22 8.07 0.27
C ASN A 147 -26.82 9.02 1.30
N THR A 148 -27.05 10.28 0.91
CA THR A 148 -27.65 11.31 1.76
C THR A 148 -29.16 11.45 1.56
N THR A 149 -29.78 10.54 0.81
CA THR A 149 -31.21 10.55 0.49
C THR A 149 -31.97 9.47 1.29
N PRO A 150 -33.29 9.60 1.48
CA PRO A 150 -34.10 8.55 2.12
C PRO A 150 -34.34 7.33 1.21
N TYR A 151 -33.87 7.34 -0.04
CA TYR A 151 -34.10 6.27 -1.02
C TYR A 151 -32.99 5.23 -0.97
N GLN A 152 -33.28 3.97 -1.30
CA GLN A 152 -32.25 2.94 -1.44
C GLN A 152 -31.40 3.19 -2.69
N MET A 153 -30.07 3.08 -2.53
CA MET A 153 -29.13 3.15 -3.63
C MET A 153 -28.78 1.73 -4.08
N PHE A 154 -29.10 1.40 -5.33
CA PHE A 154 -28.66 0.17 -5.98
C PHE A 154 -27.43 0.48 -6.81
N TYR A 155 -26.32 -0.21 -6.54
CA TYR A 155 -25.07 -0.03 -7.27
C TYR A 155 -24.51 -1.38 -7.72
N LYS A 156 -23.75 -1.33 -8.82
CA LYS A 156 -22.99 -2.48 -9.33
C LYS A 156 -21.60 -1.98 -9.72
N PRO A 157 -20.52 -2.52 -9.15
CA PRO A 157 -19.18 -2.15 -9.57
C PRO A 157 -19.00 -2.54 -11.05
N GLN A 158 -18.47 -1.62 -11.85
CA GLN A 158 -18.03 -1.88 -13.22
C GLN A 158 -16.54 -1.62 -13.31
N LEU A 159 -15.80 -2.60 -13.79
CA LEU A 159 -14.38 -2.45 -14.11
C LEU A 159 -14.27 -1.81 -15.49
N SER A 160 -13.70 -0.61 -15.57
CA SER A 160 -13.34 0.03 -16.84
C SER A 160 -11.83 0.06 -16.98
N VAL A 161 -11.29 -0.76 -17.87
CA VAL A 161 -9.85 -0.76 -18.19
C VAL A 161 -9.59 0.35 -19.22
N SER A 162 -9.01 1.47 -18.78
CA SER A 162 -8.51 2.48 -19.73
C SER A 162 -7.33 1.88 -20.49
N ARG A 163 -7.46 1.70 -21.81
CA ARG A 163 -6.32 1.29 -22.65
C ARG A 163 -5.21 2.32 -22.50
N PRO A 164 -3.93 1.92 -22.33
CA PRO A 164 -2.82 2.86 -22.43
C PRO A 164 -2.91 3.52 -23.81
N HIS A 165 -2.89 4.85 -23.83
CA HIS A 165 -2.88 5.63 -25.06
C HIS A 165 -1.67 5.21 -25.88
N SER A 166 -1.88 4.41 -26.94
CA SER A 166 -0.84 4.15 -27.93
C SER A 166 -0.61 5.46 -28.67
N GLY A 167 0.33 6.27 -28.19
CA GLY A 167 0.80 7.45 -28.90
C GLY A 167 1.23 7.02 -30.29
N LYS A 168 0.47 7.44 -31.30
CA LYS A 168 0.97 7.44 -32.67
C LYS A 168 2.07 8.50 -32.71
N GLU A 169 3.32 8.07 -32.78
CA GLU A 169 4.38 8.90 -33.34
C GLU A 169 3.98 9.22 -34.78
N ASN A 170 3.58 10.46 -35.03
CA ASN A 170 3.54 10.98 -36.38
C ASN A 170 4.99 11.30 -36.77
N LYS A 171 5.43 10.64 -37.84
CA LYS A 171 6.67 10.90 -38.57
C LYS A 171 6.78 12.35 -39.02
#